data_AF-A0A655YL44-F1
#
_entry.id   AF-A0A655YL44-F1
#
_cell.length_a   1.000
_cell.length_b   1.000
_cell.length_c   1.000
_cell.angle_alpha   90.00
_cell.angle_beta   90.00
_cell.angle_gamma   90.00
#
_symmetry.space_group_name_H-M   'P 1'
#
loop_
_entity.id
_entity.type
_entity.pdbx_description
1 polymer ?
#
loop_
_entity_poly.entity_id
_entity_poly.type
_entity_poly.pdbx_seq_one_letter_code
_entity_poly.pdbx_strand_id
1 'polypeptide(L)'
;MINFELPMHAETYVHRVGRTARAGQQGIALSLVCHGEMDALNAIRTLTQRELPVQNMEGFPVTDQPSTGESKRAPRDKQANRRTQNKKSVKQFQGKTRT
;
A
#
# COMPACT_ATOMS: atom_id res chain seq x y z
N MET A 1 5.41 0.08 24.20
CA MET A 1 6.12 0.69 23.05
C MET A 1 5.08 1.28 22.12
N ILE A 2 5.35 2.44 21.53
CA ILE A 2 4.41 3.11 20.63
C ILE A 2 5.12 3.30 19.28
N ASN A 3 4.53 2.77 18.21
CA ASN A 3 4.93 3.09 16.84
C ASN A 3 4.10 4.29 16.38
N PHE A 4 4.78 5.38 15.99
CA PHE A 4 4.13 6.52 15.33
C PHE A 4 3.90 6.29 13.83
N GLU A 5 4.71 5.40 13.24
CA GLU A 5 4.64 4.95 11.85
C GLU A 5 5.02 3.46 11.81
N LEU A 6 4.47 2.72 10.85
CA LEU A 6 4.84 1.32 10.64
C LEU A 6 6.16 1.23 9.88
N PRO A 7 7.08 0.34 10.29
CA PRO A 7 8.28 0.11 9.51
C PRO A 7 7.93 -0.56 8.18
N MET A 8 8.66 -0.19 7.13
CA MET A 8 8.50 -0.76 5.78
C MET A 8 8.71 -2.28 5.72
N HIS A 9 9.40 -2.87 6.70
CA HIS A 9 9.72 -4.29 6.74
C HIS A 9 9.14 -4.89 8.02
N ALA A 10 8.38 -5.98 7.88
CA ALA A 10 7.64 -6.59 8.98
C ALA A 10 8.54 -7.17 10.09
N GLU A 11 9.75 -7.63 9.76
CA GLU A 11 10.75 -8.11 10.72
C GLU A 11 11.18 -6.99 11.67
N THR A 12 11.29 -5.77 11.15
CA THR A 12 11.63 -4.59 11.96
C THR A 12 10.54 -4.30 12.98
N TYR A 13 9.26 -4.52 12.62
CA TYR A 13 8.15 -4.40 13.57
C TYR A 13 8.31 -5.39 14.73
N VAL A 14 8.59 -6.66 14.43
CA VAL A 14 8.78 -7.71 15.45
C VAL A 14 9.93 -7.35 16.40
N HIS A 15 11.06 -6.87 15.88
CA HIS A 15 12.19 -6.44 16.71
C HIS A 15 11.88 -5.24 17.59
N ARG A 16 11.06 -4.29 17.11
CA ARG A 16 10.62 -3.12 17.87
C ARG A 16 9.69 -3.54 19.02
N VAL A 17 8.65 -4.32 18.73
CA VAL A 17 7.69 -4.75 19.75
C VAL A 17 8.26 -5.78 20.71
N GLY A 18 9.29 -6.54 20.29
CA GLY A 18 10.05 -7.46 21.15
C GLY A 18 10.75 -6.78 22.34
N ARG A 19 10.76 -5.45 22.42
CA ARG A 19 11.29 -4.69 23.56
C ARG A 19 10.30 -4.51 24.72
N THR A 20 9.02 -4.86 24.54
CA THR A 20 7.95 -4.55 25.51
C THR A 20 7.75 -5.59 26.62
N ALA A 21 8.11 -6.85 26.39
CA ALA A 21 7.97 -7.93 27.36
C ALA A 21 9.35 -8.33 27.94
N ARG A 22 9.44 -8.46 29.27
CA ARG A 22 10.65 -8.92 29.98
C ARG A 22 10.27 -9.82 31.15
N ALA A 23 11.16 -10.75 31.50
CA ALA A 23 11.02 -11.61 32.69
C ALA A 23 9.65 -12.33 32.80
N GLY A 24 9.10 -12.79 31.67
CA GLY A 24 7.82 -13.50 31.62
C GLY A 24 6.57 -12.61 31.75
N GLN A 25 6.73 -11.29 31.89
CA GLN A 25 5.61 -10.35 31.96
C GLN A 25 5.09 -9.99 30.57
N GLN A 26 3.79 -9.72 30.48
CA GLN A 26 3.16 -9.25 29.25
C GLN A 26 3.62 -7.82 28.92
N GLY A 27 3.83 -7.57 27.62
CA GLY A 27 4.19 -6.25 27.10
C GLY A 27 3.11 -5.73 26.15
N ILE A 28 2.88 -4.41 26.17
CA ILE A 28 1.93 -3.75 25.28
C ILE A 28 2.67 -2.94 24.21
N ALA A 29 2.27 -3.14 22.96
CA ALA A 29 2.68 -2.33 21.82
C ALA A 29 1.46 -1.72 21.14
N LEU A 30 1.49 -0.41 20.90
CA LEU A 30 0.47 0.33 20.17
C LEU A 30 1.10 0.89 18.90
N SER A 31 0.33 0.94 17.82
CA SER A 31 0.77 1.50 16.54
C SER A 31 -0.29 2.44 16.00
N LEU A 32 0.11 3.66 15.66
CA LEU A 32 -0.71 4.58 14.91
C LEU A 32 -0.54 4.24 13.42
N VAL A 33 -1.64 4.19 12.68
CA VAL A 33 -1.65 3.77 11.28
C VAL A 33 -2.53 4.70 10.45
N CYS A 34 -2.14 4.92 9.20
CA CYS A 34 -2.95 5.61 8.19
C CYS A 34 -3.24 4.70 6.99
N HIS A 35 -4.11 5.13 6.06
CA HIS A 35 -4.47 4.32 4.89
C HIS A 35 -3.26 4.01 3.99
N GLY A 36 -2.24 4.87 3.97
CA GLY A 36 -1.02 4.65 3.19
C GLY A 36 -0.15 3.49 3.70
N GLU A 37 -0.38 3.02 4.92
CA GLU A 37 0.44 1.97 5.57
C GLU A 37 -0.27 0.62 5.63
N MET A 38 -1.43 0.48 4.99
CA MET A 38 -2.22 -0.77 5.03
C MET A 38 -1.45 -1.96 4.47
N ASP A 39 -0.59 -1.75 3.46
CA ASP A 39 0.28 -2.79 2.91
C ASP A 39 1.31 -3.27 3.94
N ALA A 40 1.93 -2.35 4.68
CA ALA A 40 2.86 -2.68 5.76
C ALA A 40 2.14 -3.40 6.91
N LEU A 41 0.95 -2.93 7.30
CA LEU A 41 0.12 -3.57 8.31
C LEU A 41 -0.24 -5.02 7.91
N ASN A 42 -0.62 -5.23 6.65
CA ASN A 42 -0.94 -6.56 6.13
C ASN A 42 0.29 -7.47 6.13
N ALA A 43 1.46 -6.98 5.72
CA ALA A 43 2.70 -7.75 5.78
C ALA A 43 3.04 -8.19 7.22
N ILE A 44 2.83 -7.31 8.20
CA ILE A 44 3.03 -7.62 9.62
C ILE A 44 2.03 -8.69 10.09
N ARG A 45 0.75 -8.57 9.73
CA ARG A 45 -0.28 -9.56 10.06
C ARG A 45 0.06 -10.93 9.49
N THR A 46 0.50 -10.99 8.23
CA THR A 46 0.94 -12.22 7.58
C THR A 46 2.16 -12.83 8.27
N LEU A 47 3.18 -12.03 8.58
CA LEU A 47 4.40 -12.51 9.24
C LEU A 47 4.14 -13.03 10.66
N THR A 48 3.34 -12.28 11.42
CA THR A 48 3.06 -12.59 12.84
C THR A 48 1.92 -13.59 13.03
N GLN A 49 1.15 -13.86 11.96
CA GLN A 49 -0.11 -14.60 11.99
C GLN A 49 -1.08 -14.11 13.08
N ARG A 50 -1.15 -12.79 13.24
CA ARG A 50 -2.04 -12.11 14.19
C ARG A 50 -2.89 -11.08 13.48
N GLU A 51 -4.10 -10.90 13.97
CA GLU A 51 -5.08 -10.00 13.35
C GLU A 51 -4.72 -8.52 13.53
N LEU A 52 -4.08 -8.10 14.64
CA LEU A 52 -3.77 -6.70 14.94
C LEU A 52 -4.97 -5.76 14.63
N PRO A 53 -6.04 -5.79 15.44
CA PRO A 53 -7.26 -5.04 15.16
C PRO A 53 -6.99 -3.53 15.13
N VAL A 54 -7.58 -2.86 14.15
CA VAL A 54 -7.54 -1.39 14.04
C VAL A 54 -8.76 -0.83 14.76
N GLN A 55 -8.54 0.13 15.66
CA GLN A 55 -9.59 0.77 16.43
C GLN A 55 -9.57 2.27 16.18
N ASN A 56 -10.75 2.86 15.98
CA ASN A 56 -10.91 4.30 15.91
C ASN A 56 -10.89 4.88 17.32
N MET A 57 -10.29 6.05 17.50
CA MET A 57 -10.25 6.73 18.79
C MET A 57 -11.29 7.86 18.83
N GLU A 58 -12.09 7.89 19.91
CA GLU A 58 -13.07 8.95 20.12
C GLU A 58 -12.39 10.33 20.15
N GLY A 59 -12.98 11.32 19.48
CA GLY A 59 -12.40 12.66 19.33
C GLY A 59 -11.31 12.79 18.27
N PHE A 60 -10.89 11.69 17.64
CA PHE A 60 -9.85 11.67 16.60
C PHE A 60 -10.35 10.89 15.36
N PRO A 61 -11.23 11.48 14.55
CA PRO A 61 -11.70 10.83 13.34
C PRO A 61 -10.57 10.67 12.32
N VAL A 62 -10.59 9.58 11.58
CA VAL A 62 -9.67 9.35 10.45
C VAL A 62 -10.02 10.33 9.34
N THR A 63 -9.07 11.21 8.99
CA THR A 63 -9.29 12.30 8.02
C THR A 63 -8.78 11.98 6.62
N ASP A 64 -7.90 10.98 6.48
CA ASP A 64 -7.38 10.55 5.20
C ASP A 64 -8.30 9.54 4.52
N GLN A 65 -8.14 9.37 3.20
CA GLN A 65 -8.98 8.51 2.38
C GLN A 65 -8.15 7.35 1.83
N PRO A 66 -8.74 6.13 1.72
CA PRO A 66 -8.06 5.02 1.09
C PRO A 66 -7.74 5.35 -0.37
N SER A 67 -6.56 4.92 -0.83
CA SER A 67 -6.25 4.95 -2.25
C SER A 67 -7.28 4.11 -2.99
N THR A 68 -8.05 4.72 -3.90
CA THR A 68 -9.20 4.06 -4.54
C THR A 68 -8.80 2.95 -5.51
N GLY A 69 -7.50 2.67 -5.73
CA GLY A 69 -7.02 1.65 -6.67
C GLY A 69 -7.36 1.93 -8.14
N GLU A 70 -8.25 2.89 -8.40
CA GLU A 70 -8.63 3.38 -9.70
C GLU A 70 -7.47 4.19 -10.29
N SER A 71 -6.85 3.60 -11.30
CA SER A 71 -5.92 4.32 -12.15
C SER A 71 -6.66 5.49 -12.81
N LYS A 72 -6.25 6.73 -12.51
CA LYS A 72 -6.70 7.94 -13.24
C LYS A 72 -6.38 7.89 -14.75
N ARG A 73 -5.57 6.93 -15.19
CA ARG A 73 -5.27 6.72 -16.62
C ARG A 73 -6.45 6.04 -17.29
N ALA A 74 -6.88 6.60 -18.41
CA ALA A 74 -7.88 5.99 -19.28
C ALA A 74 -7.52 4.51 -19.56
N PRO A 75 -8.53 3.62 -19.68
CA PRO A 75 -8.31 2.22 -20.04
C PRO A 75 -7.41 2.13 -21.27
N ARG A 76 -6.29 1.40 -21.14
CA ARG A 76 -5.33 1.26 -22.23
C ARG A 76 -6.01 0.57 -23.41
N ASP A 77 -6.16 1.27 -24.54
CA ASP A 77 -6.69 0.69 -25.78
C ASP A 77 -5.73 -0.41 -26.29
N LYS A 78 -6.06 -1.66 -25.99
CA LYS A 78 -5.31 -2.84 -26.42
C LYS A 78 -5.29 -2.98 -27.95
N GLN A 79 -6.29 -2.44 -28.65
CA GLN A 79 -6.42 -2.51 -30.10
C GLN A 79 -5.51 -1.50 -30.80
N ALA A 80 -5.39 -0.28 -30.26
CA ALA A 80 -4.43 0.72 -30.74
C ALA A 80 -2.98 0.22 -30.66
N ASN A 81 -2.62 -0.43 -29.55
CA ASN A 81 -1.30 -1.06 -29.37
C ASN A 81 -1.05 -2.20 -30.38
N ARG A 82 -2.06 -3.02 -30.69
CA ARG A 82 -1.93 -4.08 -31.70
C ARG A 82 -1.75 -3.50 -33.10
N ARG A 83 -2.46 -2.40 -33.41
CA ARG A 83 -2.34 -1.68 -34.70
C ARG A 83 -0.97 -1.04 -34.87
N THR A 84 -0.35 -0.52 -33.82
CA THR A 84 1.02 0.03 -33.88
C THR A 84 2.09 -1.06 -33.96
N GLN A 85 1.91 -2.19 -33.26
CA GLN A 85 2.81 -3.35 -33.33
C GLN A 85 2.87 -4.00 -34.73
N ASN A 86 1.76 -3.96 -35.49
CA ASN A 86 1.72 -4.50 -36.86
C ASN A 86 2.34 -3.59 -37.93
N LYS A 87 2.79 -2.37 -37.57
CA LYS A 87 3.46 -1.47 -38.51
C LYS A 87 4.95 -1.80 -38.56
N LYS A 88 5.44 -2.27 -39.71
CA LYS A 88 6.84 -2.67 -39.94
C LYS A 88 7.64 -1.67 -40.77
N SER A 89 7.01 -0.63 -41.30
CA SER A 89 7.68 0.39 -42.13
C SER A 89 7.32 1.80 -41.69
N VAL A 90 8.31 2.70 -41.75
CA VAL A 90 8.17 4.13 -41.39
C VAL A 90 7.04 4.81 -42.18
N LYS A 91 6.80 4.40 -43.43
CA LYS A 91 5.68 4.91 -44.26
C LYS A 91 4.29 4.60 -43.68
N GLN A 92 4.17 3.60 -42.81
CA GLN A 92 2.91 3.20 -42.17
C GLN A 92 2.61 4.04 -40.92
N PHE A 93 3.57 4.80 -40.41
CA PHE A 93 3.42 5.73 -39.30
C PHE A 93 3.12 7.14 -39.83
N GLN A 94 2.08 7.30 -40.64
CA GLN A 94 1.60 8.63 -41.00
C GLN A 94 0.78 9.23 -39.86
N GLY A 95 1.13 10.46 -39.46
CA GLY A 95 0.37 11.24 -38.48
C GLY A 95 -0.99 11.63 -39.07
N LYS A 96 -2.05 11.49 -38.28
CA LYS A 96 -3.40 11.91 -38.69
C LYS A 96 -3.39 13.45 -38.73
N THR A 97 -3.58 14.04 -39.90
CA THR A 97 -3.77 15.49 -40.04
C THR A 97 -4.98 15.88 -39.20
N ARG A 98 -4.78 16.80 -38.25
CA ARG A 98 -5.85 17.36 -37.42
C ARG A 98 -6.68 18.30 -38.31
N THR A 99 -7.95 17.97 -38.51
CA THR A 99 -8.97 18.89 -39.01
C THR A 99 -9.58 19.65 -37.85
#